data_AF-A0A8T4YC12-F1
#
_entry.id   AF-A0A8T4YC12-F1
#
_cell.length_a   1.000
_cell.length_b   1.000
_cell.length_c   1.000
_cell.angle_alpha   90.00
_cell.angle_beta   90.00
_cell.angle_gamma   90.00
#
_symmetry.space_group_name_H-M   'P 1'
#
loop_
_entity.id
_entity.type
_entity.pdbx_description
1 polymer ?
#
loop_
_entity_poly.entity_id
_entity_poly.type
_entity_poly.pdbx_seq_one_letter_code
_entity_poly.pdbx_strand_id
1 'polypeptide(L)' 'MRIFMVGFGVVGRALAEKIVSEREELVSKFGLKPRIVAVADSSGALVDERGVDIERALEAKKRYRYLARR' A
#
# COMPACT_ATOMS: atom_id res chain seq x y z
N MET A 1 -9.95 3.52 -9.17
CA MET A 1 -9.79 4.44 -8.02
C MET A 1 -8.32 4.47 -7.61
N ARG A 2 -7.73 5.66 -7.44
CA ARG A 2 -6.35 5.82 -6.97
C ARG A 2 -6.34 6.18 -5.49
N ILE A 3 -5.51 5.52 -4.70
CA ILE A 3 -5.40 5.72 -3.25
C ILE A 3 -3.99 6.22 -2.94
N PHE A 4 -3.92 7.31 -2.19
CA PHE A 4 -2.74 7.71 -1.45
C PHE A 4 -2.94 7.38 0.02
N MET A 5 -2.06 6.54 0.59
CA MET A 5 -2.10 6.19 2.00
C MET A 5 -1.08 7.01 2.78
N VAL A 6 -1.54 7.76 3.78
CA VAL A 6 -0.68 8.44 4.75
C VAL A 6 -0.73 7.68 6.07
N GLY A 7 0.40 7.10 6.45
CA GLY A 7 0.55 6.17 7.57
C GLY A 7 0.65 4.72 7.10
N PHE A 8 1.84 4.14 7.24
CA PHE A 8 2.13 2.74 6.91
C PHE A 8 2.56 1.92 8.15
N GLY A 9 1.82 2.14 9.25
CA GLY A 9 1.95 1.43 10.52
C GLY A 9 1.18 0.11 10.53
N VAL A 10 0.65 -0.33 11.67
CA VAL A 10 -0.13 -1.58 11.76
C VAL A 10 -1.38 -1.52 10.88
N VAL A 11 -2.20 -0.48 11.02
CA VAL A 11 -3.46 -0.34 10.27
C VAL A 11 -3.21 -0.15 8.77
N GLY A 12 -2.28 0.75 8.41
CA GLY A 12 -1.96 1.02 7.00
C GLY A 12 -1.44 -0.22 6.26
N ARG A 13 -0.62 -1.04 6.93
CA ARG A 13 -0.13 -2.31 6.35
C ARG A 13 -1.24 -3.34 6.21
N ALA A 14 -2.06 -3.55 7.25
CA ALA A 14 -3.18 -4.48 7.20
C ALA A 14 -4.21 -4.10 6.11
N LEU A 15 -4.50 -2.81 5.94
CA LEU A 15 -5.36 -2.33 4.86
C LEU A 15 -4.74 -2.58 3.48
N ALA A 16 -3.45 -2.29 3.30
CA ALA A 16 -2.76 -2.51 2.04
C ALA A 16 -2.71 -4.01 1.68
N GLU A 17 -2.42 -4.88 2.65
CA GLU A 17 -2.48 -6.34 2.51
C GLU A 17 -3.87 -6.79 2.08
N LYS A 18 -4.92 -6.33 2.77
CA LYS A 18 -6.31 -6.70 2.47
C LYS A 18 -6.75 -6.27 1.07
N ILE A 19 -6.39 -5.05 0.64
CA ILE A 19 -6.69 -4.56 -0.72
C ILE A 19 -6.04 -5.44 -1.80
N VAL A 20 -4.85 -5.97 -1.53
CA VAL A 20 -4.14 -6.85 -2.47
C VAL A 20 -4.77 -8.25 -2.44
N SER A 21 -4.97 -8.84 -1.26
CA SER A 21 -5.46 -10.22 -1.11
C SER A 21 -6.92 -10.39 -1.53
N GLU A 22 -7.76 -9.37 -1.35
CA GLU A 22 -9.19 -9.42 -1.68
C GLU A 22 -9.52 -8.70 -3.01
N ARG A 23 -8.53 -8.49 -3.88
CA ARG A 23 -8.73 -7.74 -5.14
C ARG A 23 -9.89 -8.26 -5.97
N GLU A 24 -10.01 -9.57 -6.12
CA GLU A 24 -11.07 -10.18 -6.93
C GLU A 24 -12.46 -9.98 -6.31
N GLU A 25 -12.54 -10.10 -4.98
CA GLU A 25 -13.79 -9.89 -4.22
C GLU A 25 -14.23 -8.42 -4.23
N LEU A 26 -13.28 -7.49 -4.14
CA LEU A 26 -13.52 -6.06 -4.29
C LEU A 26 -14.12 -5.72 -5.67
N VAL A 27 -13.65 -6.39 -6.72
CA VAL A 27 -14.18 -6.22 -8.06
C VAL A 27 -15.57 -6.86 -8.20
N SER A 28 -15.74 -8.10 -7.77
CA SER A 28 -16.97 -8.86 -8.02
C SER A 28 -18.16 -8.38 -7.18
N LYS A 29 -17.93 -8.02 -5.90
CA LYS A 29 -19.00 -7.58 -4.99
C LYS A 29 -19.27 -6.09 -5.03
N PHE A 30 -18.24 -5.28 -5.26
CA PHE A 30 -18.32 -3.82 -5.09
C PHE A 30 -17.96 -3.04 -6.37
N GLY A 31 -17.51 -3.69 -7.44
CA GLY A 31 -17.03 -3.02 -8.65
C GLY A 31 -15.75 -2.19 -8.42
N LEU A 32 -15.08 -2.38 -7.29
CA LEU A 32 -13.93 -1.57 -6.91
C LEU A 32 -12.64 -2.15 -7.48
N LYS A 33 -11.87 -1.30 -8.15
CA LYS A 33 -10.48 -1.55 -8.55
C LYS A 33 -9.58 -0.51 -7.90
N PRO A 34 -9.27 -0.63 -6.59
CA PRO A 34 -8.35 0.27 -5.92
C PRO A 34 -6.93 0.04 -6.42
N ARG A 35 -6.20 1.14 -6.62
CA ARG A 35 -4.77 1.14 -6.91
C ARG A 35 -4.09 2.08 -5.93
N ILE A 36 -3.25 1.54 -5.05
CA ILE A 36 -2.42 2.34 -4.17
C ILE A 36 -1.30 2.91 -5.03
N VAL A 37 -1.30 4.23 -5.21
CA VAL A 37 -0.32 4.94 -6.06
C VAL A 37 0.73 5.67 -5.22
N ALA A 38 0.48 5.82 -3.93
CA ALA A 38 1.46 6.33 -2.99
C ALA A 38 1.22 5.78 -1.59
N VAL A 39 2.32 5.58 -0.86
CA VAL A 39 2.32 5.28 0.59
C VAL A 39 3.35 6.18 1.25
N ALA A 40 2.99 6.82 2.37
CA ALA A 40 3.88 7.68 3.13
C ALA A 40 3.85 7.33 4.62
N ASP A 41 4.97 7.54 5.30
CA ASP A 41 5.05 7.50 6.75
C ASP A 41 6.18 8.40 7.28
N SER A 42 6.55 8.26 8.56
CA SER A 42 7.60 9.08 9.18
C SER A 42 8.99 8.93 8.56
N SER A 43 9.25 7.86 7.80
CA SER A 43 10.54 7.61 7.15
C SER A 43 10.61 8.19 5.73
N GLY A 44 9.49 8.43 5.07
CA GLY A 44 9.43 8.97 3.71
C GLY A 44 8.19 8.51 2.96
N ALA A 45 8.24 8.54 1.63
CA ALA A 45 7.14 8.13 0.76
C ALA A 45 7.63 7.32 -0.44
N LEU A 46 6.80 6.38 -0.90
CA LEU A 46 6.90 5.73 -2.19
C LEU A 46 5.76 6.23 -3.07
N VAL A 47 6.06 6.59 -4.31
CA VAL A 47 5.07 7.11 -5.27
C VAL A 47 5.31 6.41 -6.60
N ASP A 48 4.25 5.78 -7.13
CA ASP A 48 4.21 5.24 -8.48
C ASP A 48 2.79 5.39 -9.03
N GLU A 49 2.64 6.20 -10.08
CA GLU A 49 1.35 6.41 -10.75
C GLU A 49 0.76 5.13 -11.36
N ARG A 50 1.63 4.15 -11.68
CA ARG A 50 1.27 2.81 -12.16
C ARG A 50 0.94 1.87 -11.01
N GLY A 51 1.17 2.27 -9.77
CA GLY A 51 0.83 1.53 -8.56
C GLY A 51 2.07 1.11 -7.79
N VAL A 52 2.08 1.38 -6.50
CA VAL A 52 3.16 0.96 -5.60
C VAL A 52 3.16 -0.56 -5.47
N ASP A 53 4.35 -1.14 -5.52
CA ASP A 53 4.57 -2.54 -5.15
C ASP A 53 4.42 -2.69 -3.63
N ILE A 54 3.23 -3.11 -3.21
CA ILE A 54 2.86 -3.24 -1.79
C ILE A 54 3.65 -4.35 -1.11
N GLU A 55 3.95 -5.44 -1.80
CA GLU A 55 4.72 -6.56 -1.24
C GLU A 55 6.14 -6.08 -0.87
N ARG A 56 6.79 -5.37 -1.79
CA ARG A 56 8.10 -4.75 -1.52
C ARG A 56 8.03 -3.71 -0.40
N ALA A 57 6.98 -2.90 -0.35
CA ALA A 57 6.80 -1.90 0.70
C ALA A 57 6.65 -2.55 2.09
N LEU A 58 5.89 -3.65 2.18
CA LEU A 58 5.72 -4.45 3.41
C LEU A 58 7.03 -5.12 3.82
N GLU A 59 7.76 -5.71 2.87
CA GLU A 59 9.06 -6.33 3.11
C GLU A 59 10.07 -5.30 3.63
N ALA A 60 10.14 -4.12 3.00
CA ALA A 60 11.01 -3.04 3.44
C ALA A 60 10.71 -2.63 4.89
N LYS A 61 9.42 -2.50 5.25
CA LYS A 61 9.03 -2.22 6.62
C LYS A 61 9.38 -3.32 7.62
N LYS A 62 9.26 -4.58 7.22
CA LYS A 62 9.61 -5.72 8.07
C LYS A 62 11.12 -5.84 8.29
N ARG A 63 11.90 -5.65 7.22
CA ARG A 63 13.36 -5.87 7.22
C ARG A 63 14.15 -4.67 7.73
N TYR A 64 13.75 -3.46 7.35
CA TYR A 64 14.54 -2.25 7.59
C TYR A 64 13.85 -1.22 8.48
N ARG A 65 12.57 -1.41 8.80
CA ARG A 65 11.71 -0.49 9.58
C ARG A 65 11.43 0.86 8.89
N TYR A 66 11.93 1.11 7.68
CA TYR A 66 11.62 2.29 6.87
C TYR A 66 10.98 1.91 5.52
N LEU A 67 10.22 2.84 4.95
CA LEU A 67 9.53 2.71 3.66
C LEU A 67 10.42 3.16 2.51
N ALA A 68 11.02 4.33 2.66
CA ALA A 68 12.01 4.90 1.77
C ALA A 68 13.23 5.28 2.61
N ARG A 69 14.42 5.06 2.07
CA ARG A 69 15.65 5.56 2.68
C ARG A 69 15.75 7.06 2.35
N ARG A 70 16.09 7.89 3.34
CA ARG A 70 16.45 9.29 3.08
C ARG A 70 17.75 9.37 2.30
#